data_AF-A0A0F2N8U2-F1
#
_entry.id   AF-A0A0F2N8U2-F1
#
_cell.length_a   1.000
_cell.length_b   1.000
_cell.length_c   1.000
_cell.angle_alpha   90.00
_cell.angle_beta   90.00
_cell.angle_gamma   90.00
#
_symmetry.space_group_name_H-M   'P 1'
#
loop_
_entity.id
_entity.type
_entity.pdbx_description
1 polymer ?
#
loop_
_entity_poly.entity_id
_entity_poly.type
_entity_poly.pdbx_seq_one_letter_code
_entity_poly.pdbx_strand_id
1 'polypeptide(L)' 'MRIIIGIFQDKEDLVRFNRQRMFDSTSLTEVGPFFSKNQALLWMKELHSRIENSEIAFIPAHSENELKWFGFTFEE' A
#
# COMPACT_ATOMS: atom_id res chain seq x y z
N MET A 1 8.99 10.44 12.12
CA MET A 1 8.06 10.35 10.98
C MET A 1 8.52 9.21 10.10
N ARG A 2 7.79 8.10 10.15
CA ARG A 2 8.09 6.87 9.41
C ARG A 2 7.03 6.67 8.36
N ILE A 3 7.41 6.29 7.14
CA ILE A 3 6.47 6.12 6.05
C ILE A 3 6.19 4.63 5.84
N ILE A 4 4.93 4.21 5.96
CA ILE A 4 4.53 2.85 5.58
C ILE A 4 4.10 2.88 4.13
N ILE A 5 4.60 1.94 3.34
CA ILE A 5 4.31 1.79 1.92
C ILE A 5 3.75 0.39 1.71
N GLY A 6 2.66 0.25 0.99
CA GLY A 6 2.14 -1.08 0.65
C GLY A 6 1.34 -1.07 -0.63
N ILE A 7 0.85 -2.25 -0.99
CA ILE A 7 -0.03 -2.44 -2.15
C ILE A 7 -1.28 -3.22 -1.75
N PHE A 8 -2.39 -2.98 -2.43
CA PHE A 8 -3.67 -3.62 -2.18
C PHE A 8 -4.47 -3.82 -3.47
N GLN A 9 -5.46 -4.70 -3.44
CA GLN A 9 -6.46 -4.86 -4.51
C GLN A 9 -7.86 -4.43 -4.03
N ASP A 10 -8.21 -4.77 -2.79
CA ASP A 10 -9.48 -4.42 -2.18
C ASP A 10 -9.31 -3.26 -1.18
N LYS A 11 -10.09 -2.20 -1.38
CA LYS A 11 -10.09 -1.04 -0.49
C LYS A 11 -10.57 -1.42 0.91
N GLU A 12 -11.44 -2.41 1.04
CA GLU A 12 -11.85 -2.92 2.36
C GLU A 12 -10.66 -3.46 3.16
N ASP A 13 -9.72 -4.13 2.50
CA ASP A 13 -8.53 -4.67 3.15
C ASP A 13 -7.60 -3.55 3.64
N LEU A 14 -7.44 -2.49 2.84
CA LEU A 14 -6.70 -1.29 3.25
C LEU A 14 -7.35 -0.64 4.47
N VAL A 15 -8.68 -0.51 4.48
CA VAL A 15 -9.42 0.09 5.59
C VAL A 15 -9.33 -0.78 6.85
N ARG A 16 -9.35 -2.11 6.72
CA ARG A 16 -9.16 -3.04 7.84
C ARG A 16 -7.74 -2.95 8.39
N PHE A 17 -6.73 -2.95 7.51
CA PHE A 17 -5.33 -2.77 7.87
C PHE A 17 -5.11 -1.44 8.61
N ASN A 18 -5.66 -0.34 8.09
CA ASN A 18 -5.59 0.98 8.71
C ASN A 18 -6.16 0.97 10.13
N ARG A 19 -7.36 0.39 10.31
CA ARG A 19 -8.02 0.27 11.63
C ARG A 19 -7.22 -0.59 12.61
N GLN A 20 -6.66 -1.70 12.17
CA GLN A 20 -5.87 -2.60 13.03
C GLN A 20 -4.60 -1.94 13.57
N ARG A 21 -3.96 -1.11 12.75
CA ARG A 21 -2.74 -0.39 13.13
C ARG A 21 -3.00 0.94 13.83
N MET A 22 -4.26 1.36 13.93
CA MET A 22 -4.67 2.66 14.47
C MET A 22 -3.94 3.84 13.82
N PHE A 23 -3.62 3.73 12.53
CA PHE A 23 -3.01 4.84 11.81
C PHE A 23 -4.02 5.97 11.62
N ASP A 24 -3.51 7.19 11.67
CA ASP A 24 -4.31 8.36 11.32
C ASP A 24 -4.64 8.30 9.82
N SER A 25 -5.92 8.16 9.51
CA SER A 25 -6.41 8.12 8.14
C SER A 25 -6.14 9.39 7.34
N THR A 26 -5.79 10.50 8.00
CA THR A 26 -5.49 11.78 7.32
C THR A 26 -4.18 11.74 6.53
N SER A 27 -3.24 10.84 6.86
CA SER A 27 -1.98 10.67 6.13
C SER A 27 -2.03 9.61 5.03
N LEU A 28 -3.20 8.98 4.80
CA LEU A 28 -3.37 7.96 3.77
C LEU A 28 -3.33 8.57 2.37
N THR A 29 -2.34 8.14 1.57
CA THR A 29 -2.29 8.45 0.14
C THR A 29 -2.44 7.17 -0.67
N GLU A 30 -3.36 7.16 -1.64
CA GLU A 30 -3.59 6.04 -2.57
C GLU A 30 -2.97 6.37 -3.95
N VAL A 31 -2.33 5.39 -4.59
CA VAL A 31 -1.66 5.54 -5.90
C VAL A 31 -2.10 4.41 -6.84
N GLY A 32 -2.43 4.74 -8.09
CA GLY A 32 -2.80 3.76 -9.11
C GLY A 32 -4.01 4.20 -9.94
N PRO A 33 -4.69 3.26 -10.63
CA PRO A 33 -4.43 1.82 -10.64
C PRO A 33 -3.16 1.42 -11.41
N PHE A 34 -2.54 0.32 -11.00
CA PHE A 34 -1.48 -0.38 -11.71
C PHE A 34 -2.05 -1.48 -12.62
N PHE A 35 -1.41 -1.70 -13.77
CA PHE A 35 -1.85 -2.71 -14.74
C PHE A 35 -1.57 -4.14 -14.28
N SER A 36 -0.64 -4.34 -13.34
CA SER A 36 -0.32 -5.66 -12.80
C SER A 36 0.27 -5.56 -11.40
N LYS A 37 0.25 -6.69 -10.67
CA LYS A 37 0.93 -6.83 -9.37
C LYS A 37 2.40 -6.45 -9.47
N ASN A 38 3.08 -6.86 -10.55
CA ASN A 38 4.50 -6.57 -10.74
C ASN A 38 4.76 -5.07 -10.86
N GLN A 39 3.90 -4.32 -11.54
CA GLN A 39 4.05 -2.86 -11.59
C GLN A 39 3.87 -2.22 -10.21
N ALA A 40 2.86 -2.65 -9.44
CA ALA A 40 2.66 -2.16 -8.07
C ALA A 40 3.85 -2.49 -7.16
N LEU A 41 4.40 -3.71 -7.27
CA LEU A 41 5.59 -4.13 -6.52
C LEU A 41 6.85 -3.34 -6.92
N LEU A 42 7.03 -3.04 -8.20
CA LEU A 42 8.14 -2.20 -8.67
C LEU A 42 8.02 -0.78 -8.14
N TRP A 43 6.82 -0.19 -8.20
CA TRP A 43 6.55 1.12 -7.60
C TRP A 43 6.86 1.13 -6.10
N MET A 44 6.39 0.11 -5.36
CA MET A 44 6.61 0.00 -3.90
C MET A 44 8.10 -0.10 -3.56
N LYS A 45 8.86 -0.93 -4.29
CA LYS A 45 10.31 -1.08 -4.11
C LYS A 45 11.07 0.20 -4.44
N GLU A 46 10.68 0.89 -5.50
CA GLU A 46 11.28 2.15 -5.90
C GLU A 46 11.01 3.26 -4.88
N LEU A 47 9.80 3.32 -4.31
CA LEU A 47 9.47 4.31 -3.30
C LEU A 47 10.23 4.04 -1.99
N HIS A 48 10.31 2.77 -1.59
CA HIS A 48 11.06 2.35 -0.41
C HIS A 48 12.57 2.62 -0.55
N SER A 49 13.15 2.47 -1.74
CA SER A 49 14.59 2.77 -1.95
C SER A 49 14.91 4.26 -1.86
N ARG A 50 13.92 5.14 -2.08
CA ARG A 50 14.07 6.59 -2.05
C ARG A 50 13.78 7.21 -0.68
N ILE A 51 13.05 6.50 0.19
CA ILE A 51 12.63 6.99 1.50
C ILE A 51 13.38 6.20 2.58
N GLU A 52 14.39 6.84 3.17
CA GLU A 52 15.29 6.22 4.15
C GLU A 52 14.56 5.66 5.38
N ASN A 53 13.50 6.33 5.85
CA ASN A 53 12.71 5.90 7.00
C ASN A 53 11.35 5.33 6.58
N SER A 54 11.36 4.27 5.76
CA SER A 54 10.15 3.60 5.31
C SER A 54 10.02 2.13 5.74
N GLU A 55 8.79 1.62 5.83
CA GLU A 55 8.45 0.21 6.06
C GLU A 55 7.54 -0.31 4.94
N ILE A 56 7.74 -1.56 4.52
CA ILE A 56 6.83 -2.22 3.59
C ILE A 56 5.73 -2.96 4.38
N ALA A 57 4.47 -2.64 4.09
CA ALA A 57 3.30 -3.36 4.55
C ALA A 57 2.76 -4.28 3.46
N PHE A 58 2.53 -5.54 3.83
CA PHE A 58 1.88 -6.53 2.97
C PHE A 58 0.40 -6.68 3.35
N ILE A 59 -0.48 -6.31 2.42
CA ILE A 59 -1.91 -6.63 2.51
C ILE A 59 -2.15 -7.88 1.64
N PRO A 60 -2.60 -9.01 2.22
CA PRO A 60 -2.87 -10.21 1.46
C PRO A 60 -4.00 -9.96 0.47
N ALA A 61 -3.83 -10.44 -0.77
CA ALA A 61 -4.89 -10.45 -1.76
C ALA A 61 -5.90 -11.55 -1.42
N HIS A 62 -7.18 -11.19 -1.28
CA HIS A 62 -8.24 -12.18 -1.05
C HIS A 62 -8.69 -12.92 -2.32
N SER A 63 -8.25 -12.49 -3.52
CA SER A 63 -8.55 -13.21 -4.75
C SER A 63 -7.47 -13.00 -5.83
N GLU A 64 -7.22 -14.04 -6.63
CA GLU A 64 -6.45 -13.95 -7.88
C GLU A 64 -7.27 -13.33 -9.04
N ASN A 65 -8.47 -12.79 -8.78
CA ASN A 65 -9.24 -12.11 -9.83
C ASN A 65 -8.42 -10.94 -10.39
N GLU A 66 -8.66 -10.64 -11.66
CA GLU A 66 -8.06 -9.59 -12.50
C GLU A 66 -8.29 -8.14 -11.98
N LEU A 67 -8.50 -7.97 -10.69
CA LEU A 67 -8.61 -6.68 -10.03
C LEU A 67 -7.28 -5.93 -10.13
N LYS A 68 -7.39 -4.66 -10.50
CA LYS A 68 -6.27 -3.73 -10.59
C LYS A 68 -5.60 -3.61 -9.21
N TRP A 69 -4.28 -3.48 -9.22
CA TRP A 69 -3.51 -3.25 -8.00
C TRP A 69 -3.40 -1.76 -7.74
N PHE A 70 -3.32 -1.38 -6.47
CA PHE A 70 -3.12 -0.02 -6.01
C PHE A 70 -1.97 -0.01 -5.00
N GLY A 71 -1.34 1.14 -4.87
CA GLY A 71 -0.33 1.44 -3.87
C GLY A 71 -0.92 2.34 -2.81
N PHE A 72 -0.35 2.30 -1.61
CA PHE A 72 -0.70 3.25 -0.56
C PHE A 72 0.54 3.68 0.23
N THR A 73 0.46 4.85 0.84
CA THR A 73 1.39 5.30 1.87
C THR A 73 0.68 5.83 3.11
N PHE A 74 1.30 5.67 4.27
CA PHE A 74 0.92 6.31 5.54
C PHE A 74 2.11 7.00 6.18
N GLU A 75 1.87 8.07 6.91
CA GLU A 75 2.84 8.66 7.83
C GLU A 75 2.50 8.26 9.27
N GLU A 76 3.48 7.69 9.97
CA GLU A 76 3.51 7.35 11.40
C GLU A 76 4.42 8.32 12.18
#